data_AF-A0A9E5PGW9-F1
#
_entry.id   AF-A0A9E5PGW9-F1
#
_cell.length_a   1.000
_cell.length_b   1.000
_cell.length_c   1.000
_cell.angle_alpha   90.00
_cell.angle_beta   90.00
_cell.angle_gamma   90.00
#
_symmetry.space_group_name_H-M   'P 1'
#
loop_
_entity.id
_entity.type
_entity.pdbx_description
1 polymer ?
#
loop_
_entity_poly.entity_id
_entity_poly.type
_entity_poly.pdbx_seq_one_letter_code
_entity_poly.pdbx_strand_id
1 'polypeptide(L)'
;RGFADVLEIGRQTRPALYDLHPRKPQPLVPARWRFEVTERVGADGSVVTPLALDELEAIIEQILVDDIESVAVCLLFSFLHPAHEQAIRDKMLSHEGQEQKDTGHVAPFVSLSSEIMPEFREYERTSTTVINAYVAPLMGRYLARLEAGLEKSPIWRGEGSRGRLRIMQSNGGVISATAAAQQAARTVLSGPAGGVVGAVHVAQISGYERIITFDMGGTSTDVALCDGGVPTTNEGHIG
;
A
#
# COMPACT_ATOMS: atom_id res chain seq x y z
N ARG A 1 -21.30 -3.86 2.77
CA ARG A 1 -21.63 -4.46 4.09
C ARG A 1 -21.55 -5.99 4.06
N GLY A 2 -21.24 -6.66 5.16
CA GLY A 2 -21.08 -8.13 5.28
C GLY A 2 -19.68 -8.69 5.01
N PHE A 3 -18.64 -7.85 4.93
CA PHE A 3 -17.25 -8.22 4.62
C PHE A 3 -16.21 -7.66 5.61
N ALA A 4 -16.64 -7.08 6.74
CA ALA A 4 -15.74 -6.52 7.77
C ALA A 4 -14.64 -7.47 8.24
N ASP A 5 -14.91 -8.77 8.29
CA ASP A 5 -13.98 -9.78 8.81
C ASP A 5 -13.03 -10.37 7.75
N VAL A 6 -12.95 -9.81 6.55
CA VAL A 6 -12.08 -10.32 5.47
C VAL A 6 -10.62 -10.47 5.90
N LEU A 7 -10.09 -9.53 6.70
CA LEU A 7 -8.72 -9.57 7.24
C LEU A 7 -8.54 -10.63 8.33
N GLU A 8 -9.58 -10.90 9.12
CA GLU A 8 -9.55 -11.86 10.24
C GLU A 8 -9.67 -13.31 9.74
N ILE A 9 -10.58 -13.51 8.77
CA ILE A 9 -10.83 -14.81 8.15
C ILE A 9 -9.61 -15.20 7.30
N GLY A 10 -9.07 -14.25 6.55
CA GLY A 10 -8.00 -14.48 5.59
C GLY A 10 -8.42 -15.46 4.50
N ARG A 11 -7.47 -16.24 4.01
CA ARG A 11 -7.71 -17.34 3.05
C ARG A 11 -8.07 -18.67 3.72
N GLN A 12 -8.11 -18.72 5.05
CA GLN A 12 -8.22 -19.96 5.83
C GLN A 12 -7.15 -21.02 5.48
N THR A 13 -6.06 -20.61 4.82
CA THR A 13 -4.92 -21.47 4.51
C THR A 13 -4.29 -21.97 5.80
N ARG A 14 -3.94 -23.26 5.85
CA ARG A 14 -3.25 -23.88 6.99
C ARG A 14 -1.77 -24.10 6.66
N PRO A 15 -0.88 -23.15 6.97
CA PRO A 15 0.55 -23.28 6.64
C PRO A 15 1.18 -24.47 7.38
N ALA A 16 0.72 -24.76 8.60
CA ALA A 16 1.10 -25.96 9.36
C ALA A 16 -0.09 -26.91 9.46
N LEU A 17 -0.28 -27.77 8.45
CA LEU A 17 -1.44 -28.66 8.33
C LEU A 17 -1.68 -29.55 9.57
N TYR A 18 -0.60 -29.92 10.26
CA TYR A 18 -0.61 -30.82 11.42
C TYR A 18 -0.55 -30.09 12.77
N ASP A 19 -0.49 -28.76 12.78
CA ASP A 19 -0.66 -28.01 14.02
C ASP A 19 -2.14 -27.97 14.39
N LEU A 20 -2.50 -28.63 15.49
CA LEU A 20 -3.88 -28.68 16.00
C LEU A 20 -4.29 -27.37 16.69
N HIS A 21 -3.33 -26.53 17.07
CA HIS A 21 -3.58 -25.26 17.77
C HIS A 21 -2.85 -24.09 17.09
N PRO A 22 -3.13 -23.84 15.80
CA PRO A 22 -2.44 -22.79 15.06
C PRO A 22 -2.77 -21.43 15.66
N ARG A 23 -1.75 -20.62 15.92
CA ARG A 23 -1.91 -19.22 16.28
C ARG A 23 -1.97 -18.39 15.01
N LYS A 24 -3.12 -17.76 14.76
CA LYS A 24 -3.25 -16.79 13.67
C LYS A 24 -2.55 -15.47 14.05
N PRO A 25 -1.82 -14.84 13.12
CA PRO A 25 -1.33 -13.49 13.33
C PRO A 25 -2.51 -12.54 13.51
N GLN A 26 -2.37 -11.57 14.40
CA GLN A 26 -3.40 -10.55 14.60
C GLN A 26 -3.43 -9.62 13.37
N PRO A 27 -4.61 -9.30 12.82
CA PRO A 27 -4.69 -8.35 11.70
C PRO A 27 -4.21 -6.96 12.11
N LEU A 28 -3.61 -6.24 11.16
CA LEU A 28 -3.12 -4.86 11.35
C LEU A 28 -4.23 -3.89 11.81
N VAL A 29 -5.48 -4.13 11.41
CA VAL A 29 -6.63 -3.32 11.79
C VAL A 29 -7.53 -4.12 12.74
N PRO A 30 -7.76 -3.67 13.98
CA PRO A 30 -8.65 -4.35 14.94
C PRO A 30 -10.12 -4.20 14.53
N ALA A 31 -10.97 -5.14 14.96
CA ALA A 31 -12.39 -5.18 14.56
C ALA A 31 -13.16 -3.87 14.81
N ARG A 32 -12.86 -3.13 15.89
CA ARG A 32 -13.50 -1.85 16.21
C ARG A 32 -13.27 -0.74 15.16
N TRP A 33 -12.24 -0.87 14.33
CA TRP A 33 -11.88 0.08 13.27
C TRP A 33 -12.17 -0.47 11.88
N ARG A 34 -13.07 -1.46 11.78
CA ARG A 34 -13.55 -2.03 10.52
C ARG A 34 -14.99 -1.59 10.32
N PHE A 35 -15.17 -0.53 9.55
CA PHE A 35 -16.48 0.04 9.25
C PHE A 35 -17.06 -0.57 7.98
N GLU A 36 -18.39 -0.62 7.89
CA GLU A 36 -19.08 -1.11 6.71
C GLU A 36 -20.08 -0.09 6.19
N VAL A 37 -20.12 0.07 4.87
CA VAL A 37 -21.13 0.87 4.18
C VAL A 37 -22.03 -0.04 3.33
N THR A 38 -23.31 0.30 3.22
CA THR A 38 -24.25 -0.36 2.31
C THR A 38 -23.90 0.00 0.87
N GLU A 39 -23.45 -1.00 0.12
CA GLU A 39 -23.01 -0.90 -1.28
C GLU A 39 -22.84 -2.33 -1.82
N ARG A 40 -23.07 -2.52 -3.13
CA ARG A 40 -22.67 -3.73 -3.85
C ARG A 40 -22.49 -3.49 -5.35
N VAL A 41 -21.35 -3.94 -5.87
CA VAL A 41 -21.09 -4.13 -7.30
C VAL A 41 -21.05 -5.63 -7.64
N GLY A 42 -21.57 -5.99 -8.81
CA GLY A 42 -21.55 -7.34 -9.38
C GLY A 42 -20.21 -7.69 -10.03
N ALA A 43 -20.01 -8.97 -10.32
CA ALA A 43 -18.77 -9.45 -10.95
C ALA A 43 -18.54 -8.94 -12.39
N ASP A 44 -19.58 -8.39 -13.02
CA ASP A 44 -19.56 -7.72 -14.32
C ASP A 44 -19.34 -6.20 -14.22
N GLY A 45 -19.19 -5.66 -12.99
CA GLY A 45 -19.05 -4.23 -12.74
C GLY A 45 -20.37 -3.47 -12.65
N SER A 46 -21.52 -4.14 -12.76
CA SER A 46 -22.84 -3.53 -12.61
C SER A 46 -23.13 -3.18 -11.14
N VAL A 47 -23.83 -2.07 -10.90
CA VAL A 47 -24.25 -1.69 -9.55
C VAL A 47 -25.47 -2.54 -9.16
N VAL A 48 -25.30 -3.39 -8.16
CA VAL A 48 -26.38 -4.24 -7.58
C VAL A 48 -27.07 -3.51 -6.44
N THR A 49 -26.31 -2.80 -5.62
CA THR A 49 -26.82 -1.95 -4.54
C THR A 49 -26.04 -0.63 -4.57
N PRO A 50 -26.71 0.51 -4.77
CA PRO A 50 -26.06 1.82 -4.76
C PRO A 50 -25.32 2.08 -3.44
N LEU A 51 -24.27 2.88 -3.50
CA LEU A 51 -23.57 3.37 -2.31
C LEU A 51 -24.48 4.26 -1.46
N ALA A 52 -24.72 3.88 -0.22
CA ALA A 52 -25.45 4.66 0.77
C ALA A 52 -24.54 5.75 1.38
N LEU A 53 -24.48 6.91 0.72
CA LEU A 53 -23.63 8.04 1.14
C LEU A 53 -24.04 8.64 2.50
N ASP A 54 -25.30 8.50 2.87
CA ASP A 54 -25.85 8.93 4.16
C ASP A 54 -25.26 8.15 5.34
N GLU A 55 -24.85 6.89 5.14
CA GLU A 55 -24.18 6.11 6.18
C GLU A 55 -22.74 6.59 6.47
N LEU A 56 -22.13 7.33 5.55
CA LEU A 56 -20.73 7.76 5.69
C LEU A 56 -20.56 8.85 6.76
N GLU A 57 -21.59 9.62 7.05
CA GLU A 57 -21.52 10.75 8.00
C GLU A 57 -21.15 10.25 9.41
N ALA A 58 -21.87 9.26 9.92
CA ALA A 58 -21.58 8.64 11.22
C ALA A 58 -20.22 7.90 11.24
N ILE A 59 -19.82 7.30 10.12
CA ILE A 59 -18.52 6.62 10.01
C ILE A 59 -17.38 7.65 10.09
N ILE A 60 -17.51 8.78 9.39
CA ILE A 60 -16.53 9.86 9.40
C ILE A 60 -16.42 10.47 10.79
N GLU A 61 -17.55 10.74 11.46
CA GLU A 61 -17.56 11.22 12.85
C GLU A 61 -16.79 10.27 13.77
N GLN A 62 -17.03 8.96 13.68
CA GLN A 62 -16.31 7.98 14.50
C GLN A 62 -14.80 7.94 14.19
N ILE A 63 -14.42 8.04 12.92
CA ILE A 63 -13.01 8.10 12.49
C ILE A 63 -12.29 9.30 13.11
N LEU A 64 -12.97 10.46 13.17
CA LEU A 64 -12.42 11.67 13.76
C LEU A 64 -12.34 11.59 15.29
N VAL A 65 -13.39 11.06 15.94
CA VAL A 65 -13.40 10.84 17.41
C VAL A 65 -12.28 9.89 17.85
N ASP A 66 -11.99 8.87 17.05
CA ASP A 66 -10.94 7.88 17.34
C ASP A 66 -9.52 8.35 16.96
N ASP A 67 -9.37 9.58 16.42
CA ASP A 67 -8.10 10.15 15.94
C ASP A 67 -7.38 9.23 14.92
N ILE A 68 -8.13 8.68 13.98
CA ILE A 68 -7.60 7.77 12.96
C ILE A 68 -6.84 8.58 11.90
N GLU A 69 -5.52 8.42 11.86
CA GLU A 69 -4.62 9.13 10.92
C GLU A 69 -4.80 8.70 9.45
N SER A 70 -5.29 7.48 9.19
CA SER A 70 -5.41 6.95 7.82
C SER A 70 -6.48 5.87 7.68
N VAL A 71 -7.06 5.78 6.48
CA VAL A 71 -8.17 4.89 6.15
C VAL A 71 -7.87 4.11 4.87
N ALA A 72 -8.12 2.81 4.88
CA ALA A 72 -8.15 1.96 3.70
C ALA A 72 -9.60 1.72 3.28
N VAL A 73 -9.96 2.06 2.04
CA VAL A 73 -11.30 1.81 1.47
C VAL A 73 -11.20 0.60 0.54
N CYS A 74 -11.92 -0.46 0.87
CA CYS A 74 -11.89 -1.73 0.14
C CYS A 74 -13.30 -2.25 -0.12
N LEU A 75 -13.83 -1.97 -1.31
CA LEU A 75 -15.11 -2.52 -1.76
C LEU A 75 -14.88 -3.76 -2.64
N LEU A 76 -15.88 -4.63 -2.73
CA LEU A 76 -15.82 -5.73 -3.68
C LEU A 76 -15.92 -5.20 -5.11
N PHE A 77 -15.14 -5.78 -6.01
CA PHE A 77 -15.15 -5.41 -7.43
C PHE A 77 -14.85 -3.92 -7.70
N SER A 78 -14.23 -3.20 -6.77
CA SER A 78 -13.80 -1.81 -6.96
C SER A 78 -12.79 -1.64 -8.10
N PHE A 79 -12.06 -2.70 -8.46
CA PHE A 79 -11.21 -2.73 -9.65
C PHE A 79 -12.00 -2.68 -10.98
N LEU A 80 -13.30 -3.03 -10.96
CA LEU A 80 -14.22 -2.88 -12.10
C LEU A 80 -15.05 -1.59 -11.97
N HIS A 81 -15.43 -1.21 -10.75
CA HIS A 81 -16.25 -0.04 -10.47
C HIS A 81 -15.63 0.85 -9.37
N PRO A 82 -14.57 1.62 -9.70
CA PRO A 82 -13.83 2.42 -8.71
C PRO A 82 -14.63 3.62 -8.18
N ALA A 83 -15.71 4.00 -8.85
CA ALA A 83 -16.48 5.21 -8.54
C ALA A 83 -17.03 5.23 -7.11
N HIS A 84 -17.42 4.09 -6.55
CA HIS A 84 -17.89 4.03 -5.16
C HIS A 84 -16.76 4.29 -4.15
N GLU A 85 -15.57 3.74 -4.36
CA GLU A 85 -14.40 4.01 -3.50
C GLU A 85 -13.99 5.48 -3.60
N GLN A 86 -14.01 6.05 -4.81
CA GLN A 86 -13.72 7.46 -5.05
C GLN A 86 -14.73 8.38 -4.35
N ALA A 87 -16.03 8.07 -4.44
CA ALA A 87 -17.07 8.84 -3.76
C ALA A 87 -16.91 8.82 -2.22
N ILE A 88 -16.48 7.69 -1.64
CA ILE A 88 -16.17 7.60 -0.20
C ILE A 88 -15.01 8.53 0.16
N ARG A 89 -13.91 8.51 -0.61
CA ARG A 89 -12.78 9.43 -0.40
C ARG A 89 -13.23 10.88 -0.52
N ASP A 90 -13.98 11.22 -1.56
CA ASP A 90 -14.40 12.60 -1.80
C ASP A 90 -15.30 13.11 -0.66
N LYS A 91 -16.21 12.27 -0.13
CA LYS A 91 -17.01 12.59 1.05
C LYS A 91 -16.14 12.79 2.30
N MET A 92 -15.15 11.91 2.55
CA MET A 92 -14.20 12.05 3.67
C MET A 92 -13.41 13.37 3.59
N LEU A 93 -12.88 13.71 2.41
CA LEU A 93 -12.13 14.96 2.19
C LEU A 93 -13.03 16.20 2.24
N SER A 94 -14.30 16.09 1.86
CA SER A 94 -15.25 17.21 1.95
C SER A 94 -15.58 17.61 3.38
N HIS A 95 -15.59 16.66 4.33
CA HIS A 95 -15.81 16.93 5.74
C HIS A 95 -14.65 17.73 6.38
N GLU A 96 -13.43 17.68 5.84
CA GLU A 96 -12.30 18.52 6.31
C GLU A 96 -12.63 20.01 6.28
N GLY A 97 -13.29 20.46 5.21
CA GLY A 97 -13.56 21.89 4.99
C GLY A 97 -14.55 22.48 5.99
N GLN A 98 -15.33 21.64 6.67
CA GLN A 98 -16.34 22.06 7.64
C GLN A 98 -15.78 22.05 9.08
N GLU A 99 -15.00 21.04 9.48
CA GLU A 99 -14.54 20.88 10.87
C GLU A 99 -13.15 21.45 11.18
N GLN A 100 -12.27 21.65 10.17
CA GLN A 100 -10.96 22.31 10.39
C GLN A 100 -11.08 23.71 11.01
N LYS A 101 -12.24 24.36 10.85
CA LYS A 101 -12.49 25.69 11.42
C LYS A 101 -12.68 25.68 12.94
N ASP A 102 -13.10 24.56 13.52
CA ASP A 102 -13.52 24.51 14.93
C ASP A 102 -12.72 23.53 15.81
N THR A 103 -12.07 22.49 15.25
CA THR A 103 -11.45 21.42 16.07
C THR A 103 -9.97 21.15 15.81
N GLY A 104 -9.40 21.65 14.70
CA GLY A 104 -7.98 21.45 14.37
C GLY A 104 -7.62 20.04 13.85
N HIS A 105 -8.59 19.18 13.59
CA HIS A 105 -8.35 17.85 13.00
C HIS A 105 -7.98 17.95 11.51
N VAL A 106 -7.05 17.10 11.07
CA VAL A 106 -6.66 16.90 9.66
C VAL A 106 -7.36 15.64 9.16
N ALA A 107 -7.86 15.57 7.91
CA ALA A 107 -8.45 14.29 7.47
C ALA A 107 -7.44 13.17 7.49
N PRO A 108 -7.95 11.94 7.66
CA PRO A 108 -7.16 10.77 7.41
C PRO A 108 -6.62 10.75 5.99
N PHE A 109 -5.41 10.22 5.84
CA PHE A 109 -4.92 9.78 4.54
C PHE A 109 -5.78 8.62 4.02
N VAL A 110 -6.33 8.72 2.80
CA VAL A 110 -7.23 7.70 2.24
C VAL A 110 -6.55 6.87 1.15
N SER A 111 -6.38 5.57 1.38
CA SER A 111 -5.94 4.59 0.38
C SER A 111 -7.13 3.88 -0.25
N LEU A 112 -7.28 4.00 -1.57
CA LEU A 112 -8.31 3.26 -2.33
C LEU A 112 -7.75 1.95 -2.86
N SER A 113 -8.44 0.85 -2.61
CA SER A 113 -7.98 -0.45 -3.07
C SER A 113 -7.94 -0.55 -4.60
N SER A 114 -8.82 0.18 -5.29
CA SER A 114 -8.81 0.33 -6.75
C SER A 114 -7.61 1.12 -7.30
N GLU A 115 -6.87 1.84 -6.47
CA GLU A 115 -5.67 2.59 -6.86
C GLU A 115 -4.37 1.89 -6.41
N ILE A 116 -4.43 1.17 -5.29
CA ILE A 116 -3.27 0.45 -4.73
C ILE A 116 -3.05 -0.89 -5.44
N MET A 117 -4.08 -1.73 -5.51
CA MET A 117 -4.03 -3.08 -6.09
C MET A 117 -5.35 -3.40 -6.81
N PRO A 118 -5.56 -2.89 -8.06
CA PRO A 118 -6.79 -3.07 -8.83
C PRO A 118 -6.91 -4.48 -9.43
N GLU A 119 -6.84 -5.50 -8.60
CA GLU A 119 -6.89 -6.90 -9.00
C GLU A 119 -8.02 -7.66 -8.29
N PHE A 120 -8.44 -8.75 -8.93
CA PHE A 120 -9.33 -9.72 -8.31
C PHE A 120 -8.64 -10.32 -7.08
N ARG A 121 -9.44 -10.82 -6.12
CA ARG A 121 -9.05 -11.29 -4.77
C ARG A 121 -9.11 -10.21 -3.67
N GLU A 122 -10.20 -10.25 -2.93
CA GLU A 122 -10.54 -9.34 -1.84
C GLU A 122 -9.52 -9.36 -0.70
N TYR A 123 -9.06 -10.53 -0.22
CA TYR A 123 -8.14 -10.59 0.91
C TYR A 123 -6.80 -9.90 0.63
N GLU A 124 -6.12 -10.28 -0.44
CA GLU A 124 -4.80 -9.76 -0.82
C GLU A 124 -4.89 -8.27 -1.16
N ARG A 125 -5.95 -7.85 -1.86
CA ARG A 125 -6.23 -6.44 -2.15
C ARG A 125 -6.45 -5.62 -0.88
N THR A 126 -7.29 -6.11 0.04
CA THR A 126 -7.54 -5.43 1.33
C THR A 126 -6.28 -5.40 2.18
N SER A 127 -5.56 -6.51 2.33
CA SER A 127 -4.31 -6.59 3.09
C SER A 127 -3.26 -5.60 2.57
N THR A 128 -3.08 -5.53 1.24
CA THR A 128 -2.11 -4.60 0.62
C THR A 128 -2.52 -3.15 0.80
N THR A 129 -3.82 -2.85 0.68
CA THR A 129 -4.34 -1.48 0.85
C THR A 129 -4.26 -1.02 2.30
N VAL A 130 -4.46 -1.94 3.25
CA VAL A 130 -4.24 -1.69 4.69
C VAL A 130 -2.78 -1.41 5.00
N ILE A 131 -1.85 -2.22 4.47
CA ILE A 131 -0.40 -1.95 4.59
C ILE A 131 -0.06 -0.58 4.02
N ASN A 132 -0.64 -0.21 2.88
CA ASN A 132 -0.43 1.10 2.29
C ASN A 132 -0.92 2.23 3.20
N ALA A 133 -2.16 2.15 3.69
CA ALA A 133 -2.73 3.16 4.59
C ALA A 133 -1.88 3.31 5.86
N TYR A 134 -1.38 2.19 6.41
CA TYR A 134 -0.53 2.20 7.60
C TYR A 134 0.82 2.91 7.38
N VAL A 135 1.47 2.68 6.25
CA VAL A 135 2.85 3.17 6.00
C VAL A 135 2.90 4.52 5.29
N ALA A 136 1.92 4.83 4.44
CA ALA A 136 1.92 6.00 3.58
C ALA A 136 2.06 7.35 4.32
N PRO A 137 1.35 7.62 5.44
CA PRO A 137 1.50 8.87 6.16
C PRO A 137 2.93 9.11 6.67
N LEU A 138 3.53 8.07 7.27
CA LEU A 138 4.91 8.11 7.76
C LEU A 138 5.91 8.32 6.61
N MET A 139 5.74 7.56 5.52
CA MET A 139 6.63 7.66 4.37
C MET A 139 6.50 9.00 3.66
N GLY A 140 5.29 9.55 3.54
CA GLY A 140 5.04 10.87 2.98
C GLY A 140 5.77 11.97 3.76
N ARG A 141 5.68 11.97 5.10
CA ARG A 141 6.44 12.92 5.94
C ARG A 141 7.95 12.79 5.75
N TYR A 142 8.45 11.57 5.69
CA TYR A 142 9.87 11.31 5.48
C TYR A 142 10.35 11.82 4.12
N LEU A 143 9.65 11.47 3.05
CA LEU A 143 10.01 11.86 1.69
C LEU A 143 9.93 13.37 1.48
N ALA A 144 8.90 14.03 2.02
CA ALA A 144 8.80 15.48 1.97
C ALA A 144 9.98 16.18 2.67
N ARG A 145 10.40 15.67 3.85
CA ARG A 145 11.58 16.18 4.57
C ARG A 145 12.86 15.97 3.77
N LEU A 146 13.01 14.79 3.15
CA LEU A 146 14.16 14.46 2.32
C LEU A 146 14.24 15.37 1.10
N GLU A 147 13.15 15.57 0.37
CA GLU A 147 13.09 16.49 -0.78
C GLU A 147 13.45 17.92 -0.37
N ALA A 148 12.87 18.43 0.71
CA ALA A 148 13.20 19.76 1.22
C ALA A 148 14.67 19.90 1.66
N GLY A 149 15.29 18.82 2.13
CA GLY A 149 16.71 18.76 2.47
C GLY A 149 17.61 18.76 1.24
N LEU A 150 17.29 17.92 0.25
CA LEU A 150 18.00 17.84 -1.03
C LEU A 150 17.92 19.18 -1.79
N GLU A 151 16.76 19.81 -1.76
CA GLU A 151 16.58 21.16 -2.29
C GLU A 151 17.49 22.19 -1.63
N LYS A 152 18.01 22.01 -0.42
CA LYS A 152 18.96 22.96 0.17
C LYS A 152 20.41 22.68 -0.26
N SER A 153 20.68 21.56 -0.93
CA SER A 153 22.02 21.14 -1.34
C SER A 153 22.49 21.89 -2.60
N PRO A 154 23.67 22.54 -2.56
CA PRO A 154 24.27 23.17 -3.75
C PRO A 154 24.54 22.17 -4.89
N ILE A 155 24.87 20.92 -4.55
CA ILE A 155 25.12 19.84 -5.53
C ILE A 155 23.83 19.47 -6.27
N TRP A 156 22.68 19.57 -5.60
CA TRP A 156 21.37 19.24 -6.16
C TRP A 156 20.78 20.35 -7.04
N ARG A 157 21.26 21.60 -6.87
CA ARG A 157 20.81 22.80 -7.62
C ARG A 157 21.81 23.29 -8.69
N GLY A 158 22.98 22.67 -8.82
CA GLY A 158 24.04 23.13 -9.72
C GLY A 158 23.63 23.22 -11.20
N GLU A 159 24.33 24.06 -11.97
CA GLU A 159 24.09 24.25 -13.40
C GLU A 159 24.14 22.89 -14.14
N GLY A 160 23.01 22.50 -14.72
CA GLY A 160 22.85 21.25 -15.48
C GLY A 160 22.12 20.12 -14.76
N SER A 161 21.83 20.24 -13.45
CA SER A 161 21.09 19.21 -12.69
C SER A 161 19.97 19.83 -11.86
N ARG A 162 18.72 19.61 -12.28
CA ARG A 162 17.59 19.55 -11.34
C ARG A 162 17.39 18.09 -10.99
N GLY A 163 18.13 17.61 -9.98
CA GLY A 163 17.98 16.24 -9.51
C GLY A 163 16.52 15.97 -9.17
N ARG A 164 15.98 14.85 -9.68
CA ARG A 164 14.64 14.38 -9.31
C ARG A 164 14.82 13.18 -8.39
N LEU A 165 14.28 13.26 -7.17
CA LEU A 165 14.32 12.14 -6.25
C LEU A 165 13.51 10.97 -6.83
N ARG A 166 14.15 9.81 -6.90
CA ARG A 166 13.56 8.56 -7.36
C ARG A 166 13.65 7.51 -6.26
N ILE A 167 12.56 6.77 -6.07
CA ILE A 167 12.43 5.75 -5.03
C ILE A 167 12.34 4.39 -5.70
N MET A 168 13.15 3.44 -5.22
CA MET A 168 13.14 2.06 -5.68
C MET A 168 11.83 1.36 -5.31
N GLN A 169 11.35 0.51 -6.21
CA GLN A 169 10.15 -0.30 -6.02
C GLN A 169 10.52 -1.77 -5.81
N SER A 170 9.58 -2.54 -5.26
CA SER A 170 9.71 -4.00 -5.08
C SER A 170 9.86 -4.77 -6.39
N ASN A 171 9.43 -4.19 -7.52
CA ASN A 171 9.52 -4.80 -8.85
C ASN A 171 10.85 -4.47 -9.59
N GLY A 172 11.80 -3.83 -8.92
CA GLY A 172 13.09 -3.41 -9.50
C GLY A 172 13.04 -2.13 -10.34
N GLY A 173 11.87 -1.49 -10.46
CA GLY A 173 11.70 -0.18 -11.09
C GLY A 173 11.87 1.00 -10.13
N VAL A 174 11.70 2.22 -10.63
CA VAL A 174 11.75 3.45 -9.81
C VAL A 174 10.57 4.40 -10.06
N ILE A 175 10.06 5.02 -9.00
CA ILE A 175 8.96 6.00 -9.02
C ILE A 175 9.39 7.35 -8.43
N SER A 176 8.55 8.38 -8.59
CA SER A 176 8.77 9.66 -7.91
C SER A 176 8.52 9.53 -6.40
N ALA A 177 9.07 10.46 -5.61
CA ALA A 177 8.79 10.53 -4.19
C ALA A 177 7.30 10.74 -3.89
N THR A 178 6.61 11.57 -4.68
CA THR A 178 5.16 11.76 -4.57
C THR A 178 4.38 10.46 -4.79
N ALA A 179 4.72 9.70 -5.83
CA ALA A 179 4.05 8.43 -6.10
C ALA A 179 4.35 7.41 -5.00
N ALA A 180 5.59 7.35 -4.51
CA ALA A 180 5.95 6.51 -3.37
C ALA A 180 5.12 6.88 -2.14
N ALA A 181 5.04 8.17 -1.78
CA ALA A 181 4.26 8.64 -0.65
C ALA A 181 2.78 8.22 -0.70
N GLN A 182 2.21 8.10 -1.90
CA GLN A 182 0.82 7.64 -2.10
C GLN A 182 0.70 6.11 -2.13
N GLN A 183 1.69 5.42 -2.67
CA GLN A 183 1.69 3.97 -2.92
C GLN A 183 2.84 3.28 -2.18
N ALA A 184 2.94 3.53 -0.87
CA ALA A 184 3.99 3.00 0.00
C ALA A 184 4.11 1.47 -0.01
N ALA A 185 3.01 0.74 -0.24
CA ALA A 185 3.08 -0.72 -0.37
C ALA A 185 4.02 -1.19 -1.50
N ARG A 186 4.23 -0.37 -2.55
CA ARG A 186 5.11 -0.68 -3.68
C ARG A 186 6.61 -0.54 -3.39
N THR A 187 6.98 -0.04 -2.21
CA THR A 187 8.38 0.15 -1.81
C THR A 187 8.82 -0.91 -0.78
N VAL A 188 7.91 -1.76 -0.33
CA VAL A 188 8.21 -2.85 0.61
C VAL A 188 9.17 -3.84 -0.06
N LEU A 189 10.30 -4.17 0.58
CA LEU A 189 11.37 -4.98 -0.01
C LEU A 189 12.04 -4.38 -1.27
N SER A 190 11.98 -3.05 -1.45
CA SER A 190 12.67 -2.36 -2.55
C SER A 190 14.19 -2.44 -2.48
N GLY A 191 14.77 -2.53 -1.28
CA GLY A 191 16.22 -2.67 -1.08
C GLY A 191 16.78 -3.94 -1.75
N PRO A 192 16.32 -5.14 -1.36
CA PRO A 192 16.71 -6.39 -2.01
C PRO A 192 16.45 -6.38 -3.52
N ALA A 193 15.31 -5.84 -3.97
CA ALA A 193 15.00 -5.71 -5.40
C ALA A 193 16.06 -4.90 -6.14
N GLY A 194 16.49 -3.76 -5.58
CA GLY A 194 17.57 -2.94 -6.14
C GLY A 194 18.91 -3.67 -6.16
N GLY A 195 19.22 -4.44 -5.10
CA GLY A 195 20.42 -5.28 -5.04
C GLY A 195 20.46 -6.32 -6.15
N VAL A 196 19.35 -7.02 -6.40
CA VAL A 196 19.23 -8.00 -7.49
C VAL A 196 19.37 -7.35 -8.87
N VAL A 197 18.71 -6.22 -9.10
CA VAL A 197 18.83 -5.46 -10.36
C VAL A 197 20.29 -5.07 -10.62
N GLY A 198 20.98 -4.55 -9.60
CA GLY A 198 22.40 -4.19 -9.70
C GLY A 198 23.29 -5.40 -9.97
N ALA A 199 23.06 -6.51 -9.27
CA ALA A 199 23.84 -7.74 -9.43
C ALA A 199 23.69 -8.34 -10.84
N VAL A 200 22.47 -8.40 -11.37
CA VAL A 200 22.21 -8.87 -12.74
C VAL A 200 22.92 -7.98 -13.76
N HIS A 201 22.87 -6.65 -13.60
CA HIS A 201 23.56 -5.73 -14.48
C HIS A 201 25.09 -5.95 -14.48
N VAL A 202 25.70 -6.08 -13.29
CA VAL A 202 27.14 -6.32 -13.15
C VAL A 202 27.55 -7.70 -13.70
N ALA A 203 26.70 -8.71 -13.53
CA ALA A 203 26.96 -10.05 -14.07
C ALA A 203 26.96 -10.06 -15.61
N GLN A 204 25.98 -9.40 -16.23
CA GLN A 204 25.88 -9.29 -17.70
C GLN A 204 27.12 -8.62 -18.31
N ILE A 205 27.58 -7.50 -17.75
CA ILE A 205 28.80 -6.83 -18.25
C ILE A 205 30.07 -7.67 -17.99
N SER A 206 30.01 -8.62 -17.07
CA SER A 206 31.09 -9.55 -16.73
C SER A 206 31.01 -10.87 -17.52
N GLY A 207 30.01 -11.04 -18.40
CA GLY A 207 29.82 -12.26 -19.19
C GLY A 207 29.19 -13.43 -18.44
N TYR A 208 28.55 -13.18 -17.28
CA TYR A 208 27.81 -14.19 -16.53
C TYR A 208 26.29 -13.98 -16.68
N GLU A 209 25.60 -14.98 -17.22
CA GLU A 209 24.14 -14.92 -17.41
C GLU A 209 23.37 -15.49 -16.22
N ARG A 210 23.94 -16.47 -15.52
CA ARG A 210 23.28 -17.19 -14.43
C ARG A 210 24.02 -16.95 -13.13
N ILE A 211 23.34 -16.32 -12.17
CA ILE A 211 23.92 -15.94 -10.89
C ILE A 211 22.98 -16.28 -9.73
N ILE A 212 23.57 -16.40 -8.55
CA ILE A 212 22.85 -16.39 -7.28
C ILE A 212 23.35 -15.17 -6.52
N THR A 213 22.45 -14.28 -6.12
CA THR A 213 22.78 -13.14 -5.26
C THR A 213 22.81 -13.60 -3.82
N PHE A 214 23.70 -13.01 -3.03
CA PHE A 214 23.81 -13.26 -1.60
C PHE A 214 24.12 -11.92 -0.92
N ASP A 215 23.09 -11.29 -0.34
CA ASP A 215 23.20 -10.05 0.41
C ASP A 215 22.97 -10.35 1.89
N MET A 216 24.03 -10.25 2.69
CA MET A 216 23.99 -10.57 4.11
C MET A 216 24.21 -9.29 4.92
N GLY A 217 23.17 -8.90 5.67
CA GLY A 217 23.23 -7.86 6.67
C GLY A 217 23.45 -8.40 8.08
N GLY A 218 23.36 -7.53 9.09
CA GLY A 218 23.45 -7.94 10.50
C GLY A 218 22.20 -8.65 11.04
N THR A 219 21.07 -8.56 10.33
CA THR A 219 19.75 -9.05 10.78
C THR A 219 19.13 -10.06 9.82
N SER A 220 19.34 -9.88 8.51
CA SER A 220 18.73 -10.68 7.45
C SER A 220 19.76 -11.11 6.41
N THR A 221 19.37 -12.08 5.59
CA THR A 221 20.11 -12.48 4.41
C THR A 221 19.12 -12.67 3.27
N ASP A 222 19.34 -11.97 2.17
CA ASP A 222 18.50 -11.96 0.98
C ASP A 222 19.21 -12.71 -0.15
N VAL A 223 18.54 -13.70 -0.73
CA VAL A 223 19.09 -14.59 -1.76
C VAL A 223 18.13 -14.65 -2.94
N ALA A 224 18.64 -14.49 -4.17
CA ALA A 224 17.86 -14.64 -5.38
C ALA A 224 18.62 -15.46 -6.43
N LEU A 225 17.91 -16.40 -7.06
CA LEU A 225 18.40 -17.10 -8.25
C LEU A 225 17.99 -16.31 -9.50
N CYS A 226 18.98 -15.86 -10.27
CA CYS A 226 18.77 -15.11 -11.51
C CYS A 226 19.25 -15.96 -12.70
N ASP A 227 18.30 -16.51 -13.45
CA ASP A 227 18.57 -17.31 -14.65
C ASP A 227 18.40 -16.44 -15.91
N GLY A 228 19.45 -15.73 -16.30
CA GLY A 228 19.45 -14.82 -17.45
C GLY A 228 18.82 -13.44 -17.22
N GLY A 229 18.13 -13.23 -16.09
CA GLY A 229 17.49 -11.96 -15.76
C GLY A 229 16.99 -11.87 -14.31
N VAL A 230 16.36 -10.73 -13.99
CA VAL A 230 15.76 -10.49 -12.66
C VAL A 230 14.49 -11.34 -12.52
N PRO A 231 14.39 -12.20 -11.49
CA PRO A 231 13.18 -13.01 -11.26
C PRO A 231 12.01 -12.13 -10.81
N THR A 232 10.80 -12.48 -11.23
CA THR A 232 9.55 -11.82 -10.82
C THR A 232 8.52 -12.84 -10.34
N THR A 233 7.63 -12.41 -9.44
CA THR A 233 6.54 -13.22 -8.90
C THR A 233 5.32 -12.34 -8.63
N ASN A 234 4.12 -12.91 -8.72
CA ASN A 234 2.86 -12.27 -8.36
C ASN A 234 2.40 -12.65 -6.94
N GLU A 235 3.21 -13.43 -6.23
CA GLU A 235 2.94 -13.90 -4.87
C GLU A 235 4.07 -13.46 -3.94
N GLY A 236 3.71 -13.06 -2.72
CA GLY A 236 4.66 -12.65 -1.69
C GLY A 236 4.01 -12.65 -0.31
N HIS A 237 4.86 -12.66 0.72
CA HIS A 237 4.45 -12.61 2.12
C HIS A 237 5.32 -11.60 2.87
N ILE A 238 4.71 -10.82 3.75
CA ILE A 238 5.38 -9.85 4.62
C ILE A 238 4.98 -10.14 6.05
N GLY A 239 5.96 -10.50 6.89
CA GLY A 239 5.76 -10.81 8.31
C GLY A 239 5.26 -12.23 8.53
#